data_AF-A0A063ZC19-F1
#
_entry.id   AF-A0A063ZC19-F1
#
_cell.length_a   1.000
_cell.length_b   1.000
_cell.length_c   1.000
_cell.angle_alpha   90.00
_cell.angle_beta   90.00
_cell.angle_gamma   90.00
#
_symmetry.space_group_name_H-M   'P 1'
#
loop_
_entity.id
_entity.type
_entity.pdbx_description
1 polymer ?
#
loop_
_entity_poly.entity_id
_entity_poly.type
_entity_poly.pdbx_seq_one_letter_code
_entity_poly.pdbx_strand_id
1 'polypeptide(L)'
;MGSQWTKDSVYRKAMKAGYRARAAYKLLEIQQRNGIIRPDDNVVDLGAAPGSWLQVLRDLTDGKVIGVDLNPIAPMEGVTTVIGDFTDPLVQERIREEAGGVVSVVVSDASPKLSGQKSYDQARAIGLGEDALAFACTVLKPGGNMVIKSFQGELFGELIAETRKHFYSVRGYRTKASRKGSAETYIIAKNFKGTCDGAERPL
;
A
#
# COMPACT_ATOMS: atom_id res chain seq x y z
N MET A 1 -24.70 19.53 -18.00
CA MET A 1 -24.38 19.17 -16.59
C MET A 1 -23.01 18.48 -16.59
N GLY A 2 -21.95 19.22 -16.25
CA GLY A 2 -20.60 18.65 -16.18
C GLY A 2 -20.45 17.79 -14.93
N SER A 3 -20.12 16.50 -15.09
CA SER A 3 -19.96 15.58 -13.98
C SER A 3 -18.86 16.07 -13.02
N GLN A 4 -18.93 15.69 -11.74
CA GLN A 4 -17.98 16.09 -10.69
C GLN A 4 -16.50 15.74 -11.03
N TRP A 5 -16.29 14.84 -11.99
CA TRP A 5 -15.01 14.42 -12.57
C TRP A 5 -14.33 15.52 -13.41
N THR A 6 -15.11 16.43 -13.99
CA THR A 6 -14.64 17.54 -14.85
C THR A 6 -13.96 18.68 -14.08
N LYS A 7 -13.73 18.57 -12.77
CA LYS A 7 -12.98 19.57 -11.96
C LYS A 7 -11.81 18.98 -11.18
N ASP A 8 -11.51 17.68 -11.35
CA ASP A 8 -10.40 17.04 -10.66
C ASP A 8 -9.07 17.31 -11.40
N SER A 9 -8.42 18.42 -11.06
CA SER A 9 -7.15 18.83 -11.66
C SER A 9 -6.06 17.77 -11.49
N VAL A 10 -6.06 17.04 -10.37
CA VAL A 10 -5.09 15.96 -10.10
C VAL A 10 -5.34 14.77 -11.01
N TYR A 11 -6.61 14.39 -11.22
CA TYR A 11 -6.96 13.33 -12.16
C TYR A 11 -6.53 13.68 -13.59
N ARG A 12 -6.84 14.89 -14.07
CA ARG A 12 -6.40 15.34 -15.41
C ARG A 12 -4.89 15.35 -15.56
N LYS A 13 -4.18 15.82 -14.53
CA LYS A 13 -2.72 15.81 -14.48
C LYS A 13 -2.18 14.37 -14.54
N ALA A 14 -2.88 13.41 -13.94
CA ALA A 14 -2.48 12.00 -13.94
C ALA A 14 -2.65 11.38 -15.34
N MET A 15 -3.82 11.58 -15.95
CA MET A 15 -4.09 11.09 -17.31
C MET A 15 -3.11 11.71 -18.32
N LYS A 16 -2.84 13.02 -18.23
CA LYS A 16 -1.86 13.70 -19.09
C LYS A 16 -0.43 13.17 -18.91
N ALA A 17 -0.09 12.71 -17.71
CA ALA A 17 1.19 12.09 -17.41
C ALA A 17 1.24 10.58 -17.70
N GLY A 18 0.15 9.99 -18.25
CA GLY A 18 0.09 8.57 -18.58
C GLY A 18 -0.17 7.64 -17.38
N TYR A 19 -0.50 8.19 -16.21
CA TYR A 19 -0.87 7.36 -15.05
C TYR A 19 -2.30 6.83 -15.18
N ARG A 20 -2.53 5.60 -14.72
CA ARG A 20 -3.83 4.90 -14.75
C ARG A 20 -4.82 5.45 -13.73
N ALA A 21 -4.35 6.15 -12.70
CA ALA A 21 -5.22 6.80 -11.72
C ALA A 21 -4.53 8.00 -11.05
N ARG A 22 -5.33 8.89 -10.44
CA ARG A 22 -4.81 10.01 -9.64
C ARG A 22 -4.03 9.58 -8.40
N ALA A 23 -4.23 8.33 -7.95
CA ALA A 23 -3.56 7.76 -6.79
C ALA A 23 -2.03 7.73 -6.93
N ALA A 24 -1.49 7.66 -8.16
CA ALA A 24 -0.06 7.77 -8.44
C ALA A 24 0.59 8.99 -7.76
N TYR A 25 -0.08 10.16 -7.78
CA TYR A 25 0.44 11.37 -7.12
C TYR A 25 0.52 11.26 -5.60
N LYS A 26 -0.29 10.40 -4.98
CA LYS A 26 -0.22 10.16 -3.53
C LYS A 26 1.08 9.43 -3.18
N LEU A 27 1.41 8.36 -3.93
CA LEU A 27 2.66 7.62 -3.72
C LEU A 27 3.88 8.48 -4.04
N LEU A 28 3.86 9.25 -5.12
CA LEU A 28 4.92 10.21 -5.44
C LEU A 28 5.13 11.23 -4.30
N GLU A 29 4.05 11.77 -3.74
CA GLU A 29 4.14 12.71 -2.61
C GLU A 29 4.68 12.02 -1.34
N ILE A 30 4.19 10.82 -1.02
CA ILE A 30 4.66 10.03 0.11
C ILE A 30 6.16 9.74 -0.06
N GLN A 31 6.59 9.25 -1.22
CA GLN A 31 7.99 8.96 -1.50
C GLN A 31 8.85 10.22 -1.39
N GLN A 32 8.46 11.32 -2.02
CA GLN A 32 9.22 12.58 -1.97
C GLN A 32 9.42 13.10 -0.55
N ARG A 33 8.40 12.96 0.32
CA ARG A 33 8.42 13.51 1.68
C ARG A 33 8.97 12.56 2.73
N ASN A 34 9.03 11.27 2.43
CA ASN A 34 9.33 10.25 3.42
C ASN A 34 10.47 9.32 3.03
N GLY A 35 10.82 9.15 1.75
CA GLY A 35 11.87 8.22 1.32
C GLY A 35 11.61 6.79 1.82
N ILE A 36 10.53 6.19 1.34
CA ILE A 36 10.08 4.84 1.75
C ILE A 36 10.75 3.76 0.92
N ILE A 37 10.93 4.03 -0.37
CA ILE A 37 11.45 3.09 -1.36
C ILE A 37 12.86 3.53 -1.74
N ARG A 38 13.79 2.57 -1.77
CA ARG A 38 15.18 2.72 -2.21
C ARG A 38 15.35 2.12 -3.61
N PRO A 39 16.42 2.50 -4.35
CA PRO A 39 16.63 2.02 -5.73
C PRO A 39 16.75 0.51 -5.91
N ASP A 40 16.99 -0.26 -4.85
CA ASP A 40 17.20 -1.71 -4.87
C ASP A 40 16.13 -2.49 -4.07
N ASP A 41 15.07 -1.81 -3.63
CA ASP A 41 14.02 -2.45 -2.85
C ASP A 41 13.13 -3.33 -3.74
N ASN A 42 12.95 -4.58 -3.33
CA ASN A 42 11.82 -5.40 -3.79
C ASN A 42 10.53 -4.92 -3.09
N VAL A 43 9.51 -4.57 -3.88
CA VAL A 43 8.28 -3.92 -3.40
C VAL A 43 7.05 -4.75 -3.77
N VAL A 44 6.14 -4.90 -2.82
CA VAL A 44 4.80 -5.48 -3.03
C VAL A 44 3.73 -4.40 -2.86
N ASP A 45 2.84 -4.26 -3.84
CA ASP A 45 1.66 -3.38 -3.82
C ASP A 45 0.38 -4.23 -3.63
N LEU A 46 -0.31 -4.02 -2.51
CA LEU A 46 -1.53 -4.74 -2.11
C LEU A 46 -2.77 -3.96 -2.55
N GLY A 47 -3.68 -4.65 -3.23
CA GLY A 47 -4.87 -4.01 -3.84
C GLY A 47 -4.44 -3.07 -4.96
N ALA A 48 -3.53 -3.55 -5.81
CA ALA A 48 -2.80 -2.72 -6.74
C ALA A 48 -3.63 -2.26 -7.95
N ALA A 49 -4.81 -2.85 -8.24
CA ALA A 49 -5.60 -2.46 -9.41
C ALA A 49 -6.05 -0.99 -9.31
N PRO A 50 -5.94 -0.19 -10.40
CA PRO A 50 -5.64 -0.57 -11.79
C PRO A 50 -4.14 -0.58 -12.16
N GLY A 51 -3.24 -0.44 -11.18
CA GLY A 51 -1.79 -0.48 -11.35
C GLY A 51 -1.12 0.90 -11.34
N SER A 52 -1.79 1.94 -10.82
CA SER A 52 -1.21 3.30 -10.83
C SER A 52 -0.04 3.48 -9.87
N TRP A 53 -0.02 2.75 -8.75
CA TRP A 53 1.12 2.73 -7.83
C TRP A 53 2.25 1.88 -8.43
N LEU A 54 1.95 0.73 -9.04
CA LEU A 54 2.93 -0.05 -9.84
C LEU A 54 3.68 0.78 -10.89
N GLN A 55 3.01 1.69 -11.61
CA GLN A 55 3.66 2.61 -12.55
C GLN A 55 4.70 3.51 -11.88
N VAL A 56 4.42 3.95 -10.66
CA VAL A 56 5.34 4.79 -9.89
C VAL A 56 6.47 3.94 -9.33
N LEU A 57 6.15 2.76 -8.79
CA LEU A 57 7.12 1.86 -8.16
C LEU A 57 8.21 1.42 -9.13
N ARG A 58 7.86 1.00 -10.35
CA ARG A 58 8.85 0.58 -11.36
C ARG A 58 9.83 1.68 -11.78
N ASP A 59 9.48 2.95 -11.57
CA ASP A 59 10.34 4.10 -11.87
C ASP A 59 11.19 4.50 -10.65
N LEU A 60 10.94 3.92 -9.46
CA LEU A 60 11.60 4.26 -8.20
C LEU A 60 12.63 3.23 -7.73
N THR A 61 12.58 2.01 -8.25
CA THR A 61 13.45 0.89 -7.89
C THR A 61 13.75 0.01 -9.09
N ASP A 62 14.99 -0.48 -9.16
CA ASP A 62 15.45 -1.54 -10.07
C ASP A 62 15.21 -2.94 -9.45
N GLY A 63 14.75 -3.00 -8.21
CA GLY A 63 14.29 -4.22 -7.56
C GLY A 63 12.99 -4.77 -8.15
N LYS A 64 12.55 -5.91 -7.64
CA LYS A 64 11.32 -6.55 -8.12
C LYS A 64 10.08 -5.77 -7.67
N VAL A 65 9.19 -5.47 -8.61
CA VAL A 65 7.90 -4.82 -8.34
C VAL A 65 6.78 -5.81 -8.57
N ILE A 66 6.02 -6.11 -7.52
CA ILE A 66 4.95 -7.11 -7.55
C ILE A 66 3.64 -6.44 -7.13
N GLY A 67 2.60 -6.59 -7.94
CA GLY A 67 1.25 -6.16 -7.60
C GLY A 67 0.34 -7.36 -7.34
N VAL A 68 -0.46 -7.30 -6.29
CA VAL A 68 -1.52 -8.28 -6.02
C VAL A 68 -2.87 -7.59 -5.92
N ASP A 69 -3.86 -8.14 -6.60
CA ASP A 69 -5.25 -7.68 -6.52
C ASP A 69 -6.20 -8.83 -6.86
N LEU A 70 -7.45 -8.73 -6.40
CA LEU A 70 -8.51 -9.65 -6.78
C LEU A 70 -8.89 -9.49 -8.27
N ASN A 71 -8.64 -8.32 -8.84
CA ASN A 71 -8.94 -8.00 -10.24
C ASN A 71 -7.69 -8.08 -11.11
N PRO A 72 -7.83 -8.47 -12.39
CA PRO A 72 -6.71 -8.42 -13.33
C PRO A 72 -6.19 -7.00 -13.51
N ILE A 73 -4.86 -6.87 -13.53
CA ILE A 73 -4.16 -5.62 -13.82
C ILE A 73 -3.60 -5.72 -15.24
N ALA A 74 -3.84 -4.69 -16.07
CA ALA A 74 -3.31 -4.69 -17.42
C ALA A 74 -1.76 -4.80 -17.39
N PRO A 75 -1.14 -5.64 -18.23
CA PRO A 75 0.31 -5.89 -18.19
C PRO A 75 1.15 -4.62 -18.24
N MET A 76 2.33 -4.69 -17.64
CA MET A 76 3.27 -3.59 -17.53
C MET A 76 4.69 -4.15 -17.46
N GLU A 77 5.58 -3.66 -18.32
CA GLU A 77 6.98 -4.04 -18.29
C GLU A 77 7.62 -3.68 -16.94
N GLY A 78 8.51 -4.55 -16.46
CA GLY A 78 9.19 -4.42 -15.17
C GLY A 78 8.33 -4.76 -13.95
N VAL A 79 7.10 -5.25 -14.14
CA VAL A 79 6.16 -5.54 -13.04
C VAL A 79 5.58 -6.95 -13.17
N THR A 80 5.62 -7.70 -12.07
CA THR A 80 4.88 -8.96 -11.93
C THR A 80 3.52 -8.70 -11.30
N THR A 81 2.45 -9.29 -11.84
CA THR A 81 1.10 -9.16 -11.28
C THR A 81 0.53 -10.51 -10.90
N VAL A 82 0.04 -10.64 -9.68
CA VAL A 82 -0.65 -11.83 -9.15
C VAL A 82 -2.12 -11.50 -8.96
N ILE A 83 -3.00 -12.35 -9.50
CA ILE A 83 -4.44 -12.25 -9.24
C ILE A 83 -4.75 -13.16 -8.05
N GLY A 84 -5.26 -12.58 -6.96
CA GLY A 84 -5.55 -13.33 -5.74
C GLY A 84 -5.83 -12.45 -4.53
N ASP A 85 -6.31 -13.08 -3.47
CA ASP A 85 -6.45 -12.46 -2.15
C ASP A 85 -5.09 -12.50 -1.44
N PHE A 86 -4.56 -11.34 -1.02
CA PHE A 86 -3.28 -11.30 -0.34
C PHE A 86 -3.31 -11.91 1.07
N THR A 87 -4.50 -12.17 1.62
CA THR A 87 -4.67 -12.90 2.89
C THR A 87 -4.55 -14.42 2.71
N ASP A 88 -4.62 -14.94 1.48
CA ASP A 88 -4.46 -16.37 1.19
C ASP A 88 -2.98 -16.78 1.28
N PRO A 89 -2.63 -17.77 2.15
CA PRO A 89 -1.25 -18.26 2.27
C PRO A 89 -0.60 -18.70 0.96
N LEU A 90 -1.36 -19.28 0.02
CA LEU A 90 -0.83 -19.71 -1.28
C LEU A 90 -0.45 -18.50 -2.16
N VAL A 91 -1.23 -17.41 -2.07
CA VAL A 91 -0.91 -16.15 -2.74
C VAL A 91 0.32 -15.50 -2.11
N GLN A 92 0.44 -15.55 -0.78
CA GLN A 92 1.62 -15.05 -0.07
C GLN A 92 2.90 -15.80 -0.43
N GLU A 93 2.84 -17.13 -0.51
CA GLU A 93 3.95 -17.98 -0.96
C GLU A 93 4.38 -17.62 -2.37
N ARG A 94 3.42 -17.54 -3.31
CA ARG A 94 3.70 -17.12 -4.68
C ARG A 94 4.36 -15.73 -4.75
N ILE A 95 3.86 -14.75 -3.98
CA ILE A 95 4.47 -13.41 -3.95
C ILE A 95 5.91 -13.47 -3.43
N ARG A 96 6.18 -14.30 -2.41
CA ARG A 96 7.53 -14.47 -1.86
C ARG A 96 8.48 -15.09 -2.89
N GLU A 97 8.04 -16.09 -3.62
CA GLU A 97 8.81 -16.71 -4.71
C GLU A 97 9.12 -15.69 -5.81
N GLU A 98 8.09 -14.97 -6.27
CA GLU A 98 8.25 -13.90 -7.27
C GLU A 98 9.20 -12.82 -6.78
N ALA A 99 9.21 -12.48 -5.48
CA ALA A 99 10.13 -11.52 -4.87
C ALA A 99 11.57 -12.03 -4.73
N GLY A 100 11.84 -13.32 -4.99
CA GLY A 100 13.15 -13.93 -4.74
C GLY A 100 13.45 -14.08 -3.24
N GLY A 101 12.41 -14.29 -2.42
CA GLY A 101 12.52 -14.56 -0.99
C GLY A 101 12.60 -13.34 -0.07
N VAL A 102 12.93 -12.14 -0.60
CA VAL A 102 13.15 -10.94 0.20
C VAL A 102 12.22 -9.82 -0.24
N VAL A 103 11.35 -9.35 0.67
CA VAL A 103 10.53 -8.14 0.45
C VAL A 103 11.06 -7.02 1.33
N SER A 104 11.30 -5.85 0.73
CA SER A 104 11.86 -4.69 1.42
C SER A 104 10.80 -3.64 1.75
N VAL A 105 9.78 -3.51 0.90
CA VAL A 105 8.68 -2.56 1.11
C VAL A 105 7.33 -3.21 0.77
N VAL A 106 6.33 -2.97 1.62
CA VAL A 106 4.92 -3.26 1.33
C VAL A 106 4.14 -1.96 1.23
N VAL A 107 3.38 -1.77 0.17
CA VAL A 107 2.51 -0.60 0.00
C VAL A 107 1.07 -1.02 -0.26
N SER A 108 0.10 -0.21 0.12
CA SER A 108 -1.31 -0.42 -0.20
C SER A 108 -2.10 0.88 -0.28
N ASP A 109 -2.72 1.13 -1.44
CA ASP A 109 -3.82 2.10 -1.59
C ASP A 109 -5.18 1.39 -1.68
N ALA A 110 -5.33 0.20 -1.08
CA ALA A 110 -6.57 -0.55 -1.12
C ALA A 110 -7.68 0.11 -0.28
N SER A 111 -8.93 0.00 -0.71
CA SER A 111 -10.10 0.39 0.08
C SER A 111 -11.21 -0.64 -0.08
N PRO A 112 -11.99 -0.91 0.99
CA PRO A 112 -13.18 -1.73 0.86
C PRO A 112 -14.20 -1.05 -0.05
N LYS A 113 -15.12 -1.84 -0.61
CA LYS A 113 -16.30 -1.30 -1.30
C LYS A 113 -17.17 -0.56 -0.29
N LEU A 114 -17.23 0.76 -0.39
CA LEU A 114 -18.01 1.60 0.53
C LEU A 114 -19.52 1.31 0.41
N SER A 115 -20.19 1.07 1.53
CA SER A 115 -21.64 0.89 1.61
C SER A 115 -22.38 2.22 1.79
N GLY A 116 -21.67 3.27 2.23
CA GLY A 116 -22.24 4.57 2.60
C GLY A 116 -22.53 4.69 4.10
N GLN A 117 -22.47 3.59 4.85
CA GLN A 117 -22.58 3.61 6.31
C GLN A 117 -21.20 3.84 6.93
N LYS A 118 -20.97 5.06 7.43
CA LYS A 118 -19.63 5.52 7.87
C LYS A 118 -18.94 4.59 8.86
N SER A 119 -19.63 4.16 9.92
CA SER A 119 -19.02 3.31 10.96
C SER A 119 -18.63 1.94 10.40
N TYR A 120 -19.49 1.33 9.58
CA TYR A 120 -19.22 0.04 8.95
C TYR A 120 -18.11 0.12 7.91
N ASP A 121 -18.11 1.17 7.08
CA ASP A 121 -17.04 1.43 6.11
C ASP A 121 -15.70 1.68 6.78
N GLN A 122 -15.70 2.40 7.91
CA GLN A 122 -14.50 2.61 8.70
C GLN A 122 -13.97 1.31 9.29
N ALA A 123 -14.82 0.48 9.91
CA ALA A 123 -14.42 -0.81 10.47
C ALA A 123 -13.79 -1.72 9.40
N ARG A 124 -14.38 -1.80 8.21
CA ARG A 124 -13.82 -2.59 7.10
C ARG A 124 -12.50 -2.04 6.59
N ALA A 125 -12.33 -0.72 6.58
CA ALA A 125 -11.06 -0.13 6.15
C ALA A 125 -9.94 -0.33 7.17
N ILE A 126 -10.29 -0.41 8.46
CA ILE A 126 -9.35 -0.77 9.53
C ILE A 126 -8.96 -2.25 9.41
N GLY A 127 -9.94 -3.15 9.26
CA GLY A 127 -9.66 -4.58 9.04
C GLY A 127 -8.75 -4.83 7.84
N LEU A 128 -8.99 -4.15 6.72
CA LEU A 128 -8.10 -4.24 5.55
C LEU A 128 -6.67 -3.75 5.85
N GLY A 129 -6.52 -2.77 6.74
CA GLY A 129 -5.21 -2.29 7.21
C GLY A 129 -4.53 -3.27 8.16
N GLU A 130 -5.30 -3.98 9.01
CA GLU A 130 -4.81 -5.06 9.87
C GLU A 130 -4.33 -6.24 9.03
N ASP A 131 -5.10 -6.64 8.02
CA ASP A 131 -4.71 -7.69 7.06
C ASP A 131 -3.42 -7.32 6.32
N ALA A 132 -3.27 -6.06 5.90
CA ALA A 132 -2.06 -5.58 5.24
C ALA A 132 -0.85 -5.55 6.19
N LEU A 133 -1.05 -5.21 7.47
CA LEU A 133 -0.01 -5.30 8.51
C LEU A 133 0.39 -6.76 8.76
N ALA A 134 -0.57 -7.68 8.84
CA ALA A 134 -0.32 -9.11 8.99
C ALA A 134 0.46 -9.67 7.80
N PHE A 135 0.09 -9.30 6.57
CA PHE A 135 0.87 -9.64 5.37
C PHE A 135 2.29 -9.09 5.44
N ALA A 136 2.47 -7.80 5.78
CA ALA A 136 3.79 -7.20 5.89
C ALA A 136 4.67 -7.92 6.92
N CYS A 137 4.09 -8.32 8.04
CA CYS A 137 4.72 -9.14 9.06
C CYS A 137 5.29 -10.47 8.53
N THR A 138 4.58 -11.13 7.60
CA THR A 138 5.01 -12.43 7.05
C THR A 138 6.08 -12.29 5.98
N VAL A 139 6.09 -11.19 5.19
CA VAL A 139 6.99 -11.08 4.02
C VAL A 139 8.16 -10.12 4.20
N LEU A 140 8.04 -9.09 5.05
CA LEU A 140 9.09 -8.08 5.17
C LEU A 140 10.37 -8.66 5.80
N LYS A 141 11.50 -8.21 5.25
CA LYS A 141 12.80 -8.35 5.88
C LYS A 141 12.94 -7.38 7.07
N PRO A 142 13.75 -7.71 8.10
CA PRO A 142 14.13 -6.74 9.12
C PRO A 142 14.69 -5.46 8.48
N GLY A 143 14.26 -4.29 8.97
CA GLY A 143 14.58 -2.99 8.39
C GLY A 143 13.67 -2.55 7.22
N GLY A 144 12.73 -3.40 6.79
CA GLY A 144 11.77 -3.07 5.73
C GLY A 144 10.77 -1.98 6.11
N ASN A 145 10.09 -1.41 5.11
CA ASN A 145 9.12 -0.33 5.30
C ASN A 145 7.71 -0.74 4.86
N MET A 146 6.70 -0.05 5.38
CA MET A 146 5.32 -0.25 4.98
C MET A 146 4.56 1.08 4.85
N VAL A 147 3.68 1.17 3.84
CA VAL A 147 2.71 2.25 3.69
C VAL A 147 1.34 1.68 3.41
N ILE A 148 0.37 1.91 4.29
CA ILE A 148 -1.01 1.46 4.08
C ILE A 148 -2.00 2.62 4.17
N LYS A 149 -3.00 2.64 3.30
CA LYS A 149 -4.13 3.56 3.43
C LYS A 149 -4.99 3.17 4.62
N SER A 150 -5.51 4.20 5.30
CA SER A 150 -6.53 4.07 6.33
C SER A 150 -7.43 5.31 6.31
N PHE A 151 -8.34 5.40 7.26
CA PHE A 151 -9.24 6.53 7.43
C PHE A 151 -9.21 6.99 8.88
N GLN A 152 -9.16 8.31 9.06
CA GLN A 152 -9.24 8.92 10.39
C GLN A 152 -10.59 8.61 11.04
N GLY A 153 -10.55 8.23 12.32
CA GLY A 153 -11.70 7.99 13.18
C GLY A 153 -11.31 7.15 14.39
N GLU A 154 -12.30 6.66 15.14
CA GLU A 154 -12.11 6.03 16.46
C GLU A 154 -11.04 4.92 16.47
N LEU A 155 -11.14 3.95 15.57
CA LEU A 155 -10.23 2.79 15.52
C LEU A 155 -8.85 3.07 14.89
N PHE A 156 -8.62 4.26 14.33
CA PHE A 156 -7.33 4.58 13.68
C PHE A 156 -6.15 4.55 14.68
N GLY A 157 -6.40 4.98 15.92
CA GLY A 157 -5.39 4.99 16.97
C GLY A 157 -4.91 3.58 17.35
N GLU A 158 -5.82 2.61 17.33
CA GLU A 158 -5.55 1.20 17.64
C GLU A 158 -4.65 0.58 16.56
N LEU A 159 -4.97 0.78 15.28
CA LEU A 159 -4.13 0.29 14.18
C LEU A 159 -2.71 0.92 14.20
N ILE A 160 -2.59 2.21 14.55
CA ILE A 160 -1.28 2.85 14.76
C ILE A 160 -0.52 2.20 15.91
N ALA A 161 -1.19 1.94 17.04
CA ALA A 161 -0.59 1.32 18.20
C ALA A 161 -0.11 -0.10 17.89
N GLU A 162 -0.91 -0.88 17.16
CA GLU A 162 -0.54 -2.21 16.70
C GLU A 162 0.68 -2.17 15.78
N THR A 163 0.66 -1.29 14.77
CA THR A 163 1.79 -1.12 13.84
C THR A 163 3.09 -0.75 14.58
N ARG A 164 3.03 0.02 15.68
CA ARG A 164 4.21 0.40 16.50
C ARG A 164 4.86 -0.78 17.21
N LYS A 165 4.12 -1.87 17.44
CA LYS A 165 4.71 -3.09 17.99
C LYS A 165 5.73 -3.70 17.03
N HIS A 166 5.51 -3.57 15.73
CA HIS A 166 6.33 -4.23 14.69
C HIS A 166 7.35 -3.34 13.98
N PHE A 167 7.25 -2.01 14.10
CA PHE A 167 8.15 -1.07 13.41
C PHE A 167 8.77 -0.07 14.39
N TYR A 168 9.99 0.40 14.12
CA TYR A 168 10.65 1.40 14.97
C TYR A 168 10.10 2.82 14.82
N SER A 169 9.50 3.15 13.66
CA SER A 169 8.89 4.46 13.43
C SER A 169 7.55 4.30 12.73
N VAL A 170 6.48 4.86 13.30
CA VAL A 170 5.13 4.80 12.75
C VAL A 170 4.45 6.15 12.91
N ARG A 171 3.90 6.68 11.81
CA ARG A 171 3.14 7.93 11.81
C ARG A 171 2.00 7.93 10.82
N GLY A 172 0.96 8.70 11.13
CA GLY A 172 -0.07 9.09 10.17
C GLY A 172 0.45 10.15 9.20
N TYR A 173 0.04 10.07 7.94
CA TYR A 173 0.40 11.02 6.89
C TYR A 173 -0.79 11.29 5.97
N ARG A 174 -1.21 12.55 5.86
CA ARG A 174 -2.26 12.98 4.95
C ARG A 174 -1.65 13.61 3.71
N THR A 175 -1.96 13.06 2.53
CA THR A 175 -1.47 13.59 1.25
C THR A 175 -2.26 14.82 0.84
N LYS A 176 -1.61 15.79 0.19
CA LYS A 176 -2.28 16.91 -0.48
C LYS A 176 -3.02 16.45 -1.72
N ALA A 177 -2.62 15.32 -2.30
CA ALA A 177 -3.32 14.66 -3.39
C ALA A 177 -4.63 13.98 -2.97
N SER A 178 -4.99 13.92 -1.69
CA SER A 178 -6.29 13.43 -1.21
C SER A 178 -7.41 14.44 -1.52
N ARG A 179 -8.65 13.96 -1.69
CA ARG A 179 -9.82 14.83 -1.95
C ARG A 179 -10.12 15.70 -0.73
N LYS A 180 -10.52 16.96 -0.96
CA LYS A 180 -10.96 17.87 0.11
C LYS A 180 -12.16 17.26 0.86
N GLY A 181 -12.07 17.19 2.19
CA GLY A 181 -13.09 16.59 3.05
C GLY A 181 -12.98 15.06 3.21
N SER A 182 -12.02 14.41 2.55
CA SER A 182 -11.77 12.98 2.78
C SER A 182 -11.13 12.74 4.15
N ALA A 183 -11.60 11.71 4.85
CA ALA A 183 -10.96 11.19 6.06
C ALA A 183 -9.70 10.35 5.76
N GLU A 184 -9.39 10.13 4.48
CA GLU A 184 -8.21 9.37 4.02
C GLU A 184 -6.91 9.87 4.65
N THR A 185 -6.12 8.92 5.13
CA THR A 185 -4.78 9.09 5.67
C THR A 185 -3.97 7.84 5.32
N TYR A 186 -2.65 7.94 5.40
CA TYR A 186 -1.74 6.81 5.28
C TYR A 186 -1.05 6.56 6.61
N ILE A 187 -0.79 5.30 6.91
CA ILE A 187 0.15 4.91 7.96
C ILE A 187 1.47 4.65 7.27
N ILE A 188 2.49 5.39 7.68
CA ILE A 188 3.86 5.21 7.23
C ILE A 188 4.62 4.55 8.37
N ALA A 189 5.07 3.32 8.15
CA ALA A 189 5.82 2.53 9.09
C ALA A 189 7.21 2.22 8.51
N LYS A 190 8.25 2.39 9.32
CA LYS A 190 9.64 2.23 8.89
C LYS A 190 10.43 1.36 9.83
N ASN A 191 11.42 0.68 9.25
CA ASN A 191 12.33 -0.24 9.92
C ASN A 191 11.55 -1.31 10.69
N PHE A 192 11.06 -2.30 9.96
CA PHE A 192 10.43 -3.48 10.52
C PHE A 192 11.38 -4.19 11.48
N LYS A 193 10.90 -4.60 12.66
CA LYS A 193 11.74 -5.18 13.73
C LYS A 193 12.17 -6.62 13.44
N GLY A 194 11.50 -7.31 12.52
CA GLY A 194 11.81 -8.70 12.14
C GLY A 194 10.94 -9.76 12.80
N THR A 195 10.14 -9.40 13.81
CA THR A 195 9.27 -10.31 14.56
C THR A 195 7.83 -9.80 14.62
N CYS A 196 6.89 -10.73 14.43
CA CYS A 196 5.50 -10.55 14.79
C CYS A 196 5.21 -11.68 15.77
N ASP A 197 5.34 -11.34 17.05
CA ASP A 197 5.26 -12.19 18.24
C ASP A 197 6.18 -13.43 18.25
N GLY A 198 7.36 -13.28 18.87
CA GLY A 198 8.10 -14.36 19.53
C GLY A 198 8.70 -15.48 18.66
N ALA A 199 8.35 -15.61 17.39
CA ALA A 199 8.93 -16.61 16.51
C ALA A 199 10.26 -16.09 15.96
N GLU A 200 11.37 -16.56 16.53
CA GLU A 200 12.68 -16.53 15.88
C GLU A 200 12.53 -17.17 14.50
N ARG A 201 12.83 -16.42 13.43
CA ARG A 201 12.97 -17.03 12.10
C ARG A 201 14.27 -17.84 12.14
N PRO A 202 14.26 -19.14 11.79
CA PRO A 202 15.51 -19.87 11.65
C PRO A 202 16.36 -19.21 10.57
N LEU A 203 17.66 -19.07 10.90
CA LEU A 203 18.72 -18.56 10.04
C LEU A 203 18.86 -19.37 8.75
#